data_AF-A0A7I8ETC1-F1
#
_entry.id   AF-A0A7I8ETC1-F1
#
_cell.length_a   1.000
_cell.length_b   1.000
_cell.length_c   1.000
_cell.angle_alpha   90.00
_cell.angle_beta   90.00
_cell.angle_gamma   90.00
#
_symmetry.space_group_name_H-M   'P 1'
#
loop_
_entity.id
_entity.type
_entity.pdbx_description
1 polymer ?
#
loop_
_entity_poly.entity_id
_entity_poly.type
_entity_poly.pdbx_seq_one_letter_code
_entity_poly.pdbx_strand_id
1 'polypeptide(L)'
;MWHKAQFGISYSESLVQNRALNLPLVSVAGIFQHNTSGLVTLKSSGLDSIAKLDTYAAEHPEEAVKILIASAPKGTFPNLKEIETSQEYNSSQYLDGSKCWGEQTLQMWTNYPRFMYTHQAVLDAAGKPITTQPNYAASFTDSLLPVCK
;
A
#
# COMPACT_ATOMS: atom_id res chain seq x y z
N MET A 1 -30.82 21.39 -1.74
CA MET A 1 -30.04 22.55 -1.27
C MET A 1 -28.54 22.25 -1.38
N TRP A 2 -28.00 22.02 -2.59
CA TRP A 2 -26.60 21.58 -2.82
C TRP A 2 -25.94 22.33 -3.99
N HIS A 3 -26.00 23.67 -4.02
CA HIS A 3 -25.47 24.48 -5.13
C HIS A 3 -24.59 25.63 -4.62
N LYS A 4 -23.65 25.38 -3.70
CA LYS A 4 -22.83 26.47 -3.12
C LYS A 4 -21.32 26.23 -3.03
N ALA A 5 -20.79 25.04 -3.33
CA ALA A 5 -19.35 24.82 -3.31
C ALA A 5 -18.77 24.95 -4.72
N GLN A 6 -17.91 25.95 -4.94
CA GLN A 6 -17.17 26.17 -6.18
C GLN A 6 -15.83 25.41 -6.20
N PHE A 7 -15.33 25.02 -5.03
CA PHE A 7 -14.09 24.26 -4.83
C PHE A 7 -14.30 23.23 -3.71
N GLY A 8 -13.54 22.13 -3.75
CA GLY A 8 -13.51 21.10 -2.72
C GLY A 8 -12.13 20.45 -2.61
N ILE A 9 -11.80 19.93 -1.43
CA ILE A 9 -10.58 19.16 -1.16
C ILE A 9 -10.97 17.68 -1.13
N SER A 10 -10.21 16.84 -1.80
CA SER A 10 -10.41 15.38 -1.85
C SER A 10 -9.07 14.65 -1.86
N TYR A 11 -9.10 13.35 -1.61
CA TYR A 11 -7.92 12.48 -1.62
C TYR A 11 -7.60 12.01 -3.05
N SER A 12 -6.33 11.70 -3.32
CA SER A 12 -5.84 11.25 -4.62
C SER A 12 -6.61 10.02 -5.12
N GLU A 13 -6.91 9.10 -4.21
CA GLU A 13 -7.59 7.83 -4.46
C GLU A 13 -9.04 8.06 -4.89
N SER A 14 -9.72 9.06 -4.30
CA SER A 14 -11.10 9.41 -4.65
C SER A 14 -11.21 10.03 -6.06
N LEU A 15 -10.15 10.61 -6.61
CA LEU A 15 -10.15 11.17 -7.97
C LEU A 15 -10.43 10.09 -9.03
N VAL A 16 -9.92 8.87 -8.83
CA VAL A 16 -10.13 7.75 -9.76
C VAL A 16 -11.60 7.33 -9.74
N GLN A 17 -12.19 7.15 -8.56
CA GLN A 17 -13.62 6.82 -8.41
C GLN A 17 -14.52 7.91 -9.00
N ASN A 18 -14.22 9.18 -8.73
CA ASN A 18 -15.02 10.29 -9.25
C ASN A 18 -14.96 10.41 -10.78
N ARG A 19 -13.80 10.12 -11.39
CA ARG A 19 -13.67 10.02 -12.85
C ARG A 19 -14.46 8.84 -13.41
N ALA A 20 -14.45 7.69 -12.72
CA ALA A 20 -15.25 6.53 -13.11
C ALA A 20 -16.76 6.83 -13.10
N LEU A 21 -17.20 7.73 -12.21
CA LEU A 21 -18.58 8.22 -12.14
C LEU A 21 -18.87 9.39 -13.11
N ASN A 22 -17.95 9.75 -14.01
CA ASN A 22 -18.08 10.86 -14.95
C ASN A 22 -18.41 12.22 -14.30
N LEU A 23 -17.94 12.46 -13.08
CA LEU A 23 -18.12 13.76 -12.44
C LEU A 23 -17.21 14.80 -13.12
N PRO A 24 -17.70 16.02 -13.43
CA PRO A 24 -16.94 17.06 -14.14
C PRO A 24 -15.97 17.78 -13.19
N LEU A 25 -15.00 17.04 -12.64
CA LEU A 25 -13.99 17.54 -11.70
C LEU A 25 -12.70 17.91 -12.43
N VAL A 26 -12.18 19.10 -12.11
CA VAL A 26 -10.87 19.58 -12.57
C VAL A 26 -9.96 19.72 -11.35
N SER A 27 -8.79 19.07 -11.38
CA SER A 27 -7.77 19.25 -10.34
C SER A 27 -7.02 20.55 -10.60
N VAL A 28 -7.08 21.49 -9.65
CA VAL A 28 -6.44 22.81 -9.77
C VAL A 28 -5.07 22.84 -9.10
N ALA A 29 -4.91 22.13 -7.97
CA ALA A 29 -3.66 22.01 -7.23
C ALA A 29 -3.62 20.71 -6.42
N GLY A 30 -2.44 20.11 -6.31
CA GLY A 30 -2.18 19.01 -5.38
C GLY A 30 -1.70 19.56 -4.04
N ILE A 31 -2.35 19.14 -2.95
CA ILE A 31 -1.84 19.37 -1.59
C ILE A 31 -1.04 18.12 -1.23
N PHE A 32 0.28 18.20 -1.30
CA PHE A 32 1.14 17.14 -0.78
C PHE A 32 1.15 17.26 0.75
N GLN A 33 0.23 16.56 1.41
CA GLN A 33 0.47 16.22 2.80
C GLN A 33 1.63 15.23 2.86
N HIS A 34 2.47 15.37 3.89
CA HIS A 34 3.19 14.21 4.40
C HIS A 34 2.13 13.24 4.91
N ASN A 35 1.57 12.42 4.01
CA ASN A 35 0.67 11.32 4.34
C ASN A 35 1.39 10.49 5.39
N THR A 36 1.07 10.73 6.65
CA THR A 36 1.62 9.97 7.75
C THR A 36 0.65 8.82 7.93
N SER A 37 0.73 7.85 7.01
CA SER A 37 0.15 6.54 7.27
C SER A 37 0.95 5.94 8.42
N GLY A 38 0.40 6.00 9.62
CA GLY A 38 0.98 5.38 10.81
C GLY A 38 0.10 4.23 11.25
N LEU A 39 0.68 3.04 11.37
CA LEU A 39 0.06 1.97 12.14
C LEU A 39 0.41 2.20 13.60
N VAL A 40 -0.60 2.29 14.46
CA VAL A 40 -0.45 2.49 15.90
C VAL A 40 -0.90 1.23 16.63
N THR A 41 -0.05 0.75 17.53
CA THR A 41 -0.33 -0.37 18.42
C THR A 41 -0.33 0.13 19.86
N LEU A 42 -1.10 -0.52 20.73
CA LEU A 42 -1.01 -0.24 22.16
C LEU A 42 0.37 -0.70 22.66
N LYS A 43 1.05 0.13 23.46
CA LYS A 43 2.32 -0.29 24.10
C LYS A 43 2.18 -1.61 24.87
N SER A 44 1.02 -1.86 25.45
CA SER A 44 0.72 -3.08 26.19
C SER A 44 0.52 -4.33 25.32
N SER A 45 0.37 -4.21 23.99
CA SER A 45 0.23 -5.38 23.12
C SER A 45 1.55 -6.06 22.80
N GLY A 46 2.69 -5.41 23.05
CA GLY A 46 4.01 -5.93 22.68
C GLY A 46 4.31 -5.92 21.18
N LEU A 47 3.39 -5.41 20.34
CA LEU A 47 3.55 -5.22 18.90
C LEU A 47 4.31 -3.92 18.61
N ASP A 48 5.59 -3.89 18.97
CA ASP A 48 6.48 -2.72 18.93
C ASP A 48 7.20 -2.51 17.58
N SER A 49 6.87 -3.29 16.56
CA SER A 49 7.43 -3.19 15.20
C SER A 49 6.42 -3.67 14.15
N ILE A 50 6.57 -3.19 12.91
CA ILE A 50 5.70 -3.58 11.80
C ILE A 50 5.78 -5.09 11.54
N ALA A 51 6.98 -5.67 11.59
CA ALA A 51 7.15 -7.11 11.42
C ALA A 51 6.32 -7.91 12.44
N LYS A 52 6.32 -7.53 13.73
CA LYS A 52 5.47 -8.19 14.72
C LYS A 52 3.99 -7.98 14.44
N LEU A 53 3.59 -6.78 14.02
CA LEU A 53 2.19 -6.46 13.72
C LEU A 53 1.66 -7.32 12.56
N ASP A 54 2.40 -7.40 11.45
CA ASP A 54 2.00 -8.17 10.29
C ASP A 54 2.06 -9.68 10.56
N THR A 55 3.09 -10.17 11.27
CA THR A 55 3.14 -11.57 11.72
C THR A 55 1.94 -11.90 12.61
N TYR A 56 1.57 -11.02 13.54
CA TYR A 56 0.36 -11.20 14.36
C TYR A 56 -0.90 -11.28 13.50
N ALA A 57 -1.03 -10.40 12.51
CA ALA A 57 -2.18 -10.38 11.61
C ALA A 57 -2.26 -11.62 10.68
N ALA A 58 -1.10 -12.21 10.36
CA ALA A 58 -0.99 -13.47 9.63
C ALA A 58 -1.38 -14.67 10.51
N GLU A 59 -0.93 -14.71 11.75
CA GLU A 59 -1.17 -15.82 12.69
C GLU A 59 -2.55 -15.77 13.35
N HIS A 60 -3.14 -14.57 13.47
CA HIS A 60 -4.42 -14.33 14.14
C HIS A 60 -5.42 -13.56 13.25
N PRO A 61 -5.78 -14.06 12.05
CA PRO A 61 -6.56 -13.31 11.05
C PRO A 61 -7.93 -12.85 11.57
N GLU A 62 -8.67 -13.69 12.30
CA GLU A 62 -9.97 -13.30 12.86
C GLU A 62 -9.86 -12.17 13.89
N GLU A 63 -8.82 -12.21 14.72
CA GLU A 63 -8.60 -11.19 15.75
C GLU A 63 -8.15 -9.88 15.14
N ALA A 64 -7.29 -9.94 14.12
CA ALA A 64 -6.88 -8.77 13.34
C ALA A 64 -8.08 -8.05 12.71
N VAL A 65 -9.06 -8.80 12.16
CA VAL A 65 -10.32 -8.23 11.64
C VAL A 65 -11.12 -7.55 12.74
N LYS A 66 -11.26 -8.18 13.91
CA LYS A 66 -11.99 -7.60 15.06
C LYS A 66 -11.34 -6.29 15.52
N ILE A 67 -10.02 -6.27 15.63
CA ILE A 67 -9.26 -5.07 16.00
C ILE A 67 -9.44 -3.96 14.97
N LEU A 68 -9.36 -4.30 13.68
CA LEU A 68 -9.55 -3.34 12.58
C LEU A 68 -10.95 -2.71 12.61
N ILE A 69 -12.00 -3.54 12.74
CA ILE A 69 -13.39 -3.07 12.81
C ILE A 69 -13.62 -2.20 14.05
N ALA A 70 -13.09 -2.60 15.21
CA ALA A 70 -13.24 -1.85 16.45
C ALA A 70 -12.50 -0.50 16.45
N SER A 71 -11.38 -0.41 15.72
CA SER A 71 -10.55 0.80 15.65
C SER A 71 -11.02 1.81 14.60
N ALA A 72 -11.81 1.37 13.62
CA ALA A 72 -12.30 2.22 12.56
C ALA A 72 -13.54 3.04 12.97
N PRO A 73 -13.71 4.27 12.46
CA PRO A 73 -14.95 5.01 12.62
C PRO A 73 -16.19 4.21 12.19
N LYS A 74 -17.32 4.43 12.85
CA LYS A 74 -18.58 3.76 12.50
C LYS A 74 -18.95 4.02 11.05
N GLY A 75 -19.25 2.95 10.30
CA GLY A 75 -19.61 3.02 8.89
C GLY A 75 -18.43 2.95 7.91
N THR A 76 -17.18 2.84 8.40
CA THR A 76 -15.99 2.67 7.55
C THR A 76 -16.07 1.40 6.71
N PHE A 77 -16.57 0.30 7.29
CA PHE A 77 -16.69 -0.99 6.63
C PHE A 77 -18.17 -1.32 6.40
N PRO A 78 -18.74 -0.99 5.23
CA PRO A 78 -20.15 -1.27 4.92
C PRO A 78 -20.41 -2.78 4.71
N ASN A 79 -19.38 -3.56 4.40
CA ASN A 79 -19.45 -5.00 4.22
C ASN A 79 -18.36 -5.70 5.06
N LEU A 80 -18.73 -6.23 6.22
CA LEU A 80 -17.78 -6.90 7.11
C LEU A 80 -17.25 -8.21 6.53
N LYS A 81 -18.06 -8.91 5.71
CA LYS A 81 -17.65 -10.18 5.12
C LYS A 81 -16.50 -10.01 4.12
N GLU A 82 -16.41 -8.85 3.48
CA GLU A 82 -15.28 -8.50 2.61
C GLU A 82 -13.99 -8.36 3.41
N ILE A 83 -14.05 -7.76 4.59
CA ILE A 83 -12.89 -7.61 5.48
C ILE A 83 -12.41 -8.97 5.99
N GLU A 84 -13.34 -9.81 6.45
CA GLU A 84 -13.05 -11.18 6.88
C GLU A 84 -12.39 -12.00 5.77
N THR A 85 -13.01 -12.04 4.59
CA THR A 85 -12.52 -12.82 3.45
C THR A 85 -11.17 -12.30 2.95
N SER A 86 -10.98 -10.98 2.95
CA SER A 86 -9.72 -10.33 2.60
C SER A 86 -8.60 -10.73 3.56
N GLN A 87 -8.87 -10.69 4.87
CA GLN A 87 -7.84 -11.04 5.86
C GLN A 87 -7.54 -12.55 5.86
N GLU A 88 -8.55 -13.41 5.70
CA GLU A 88 -8.36 -14.85 5.54
C GLU A 88 -7.40 -15.14 4.38
N TYR A 89 -7.62 -14.53 3.22
CA TYR A 89 -6.73 -14.69 2.06
C TYR A 89 -5.33 -14.12 2.33
N ASN A 90 -5.25 -12.85 2.75
CA ASN A 90 -3.99 -12.12 2.91
C ASN A 90 -3.10 -12.67 4.02
N SER A 91 -3.68 -13.31 5.04
CA SER A 91 -2.93 -13.91 6.16
C SER A 91 -1.81 -14.84 5.68
N SER A 92 -2.08 -15.62 4.63
CA SER A 92 -1.12 -16.52 4.00
C SER A 92 -0.08 -15.80 3.11
N GLN A 93 -0.37 -14.58 2.68
CA GLN A 93 0.42 -13.84 1.69
C GLN A 93 1.50 -12.97 2.33
N TYR A 94 1.37 -12.58 3.60
CA TYR A 94 2.34 -11.71 4.28
C TYR A 94 3.76 -12.28 4.34
N LEU A 95 3.91 -13.60 4.33
CA LEU A 95 5.19 -14.30 4.36
C LEU A 95 5.45 -15.09 3.08
N ASP A 96 4.57 -15.05 2.06
CA ASP A 96 4.51 -15.95 0.89
C ASP A 96 5.88 -16.49 0.42
N GLY A 97 6.26 -17.65 0.94
CA GLY A 97 7.51 -18.35 0.62
C GLY A 97 8.81 -17.77 1.21
N SER A 98 8.78 -16.60 1.83
CA SER A 98 9.91 -16.03 2.56
C SER A 98 9.98 -16.58 3.99
N LYS A 99 11.21 -16.76 4.48
CA LYS A 99 11.48 -17.10 5.89
C LYS A 99 11.38 -15.89 6.82
N CYS A 100 11.19 -14.70 6.24
CA CYS A 100 11.49 -13.42 6.85
C CYS A 100 10.43 -12.41 6.42
N TRP A 101 9.76 -11.76 7.38
CA TRP A 101 8.87 -10.68 7.04
C TRP A 101 9.61 -9.59 6.23
N GLY A 102 9.02 -9.20 5.10
CA GLY A 102 9.50 -8.09 4.27
C GLY A 102 10.75 -8.37 3.43
N GLU A 103 11.25 -9.61 3.37
CA GLU A 103 12.41 -9.98 2.54
C GLU A 103 12.19 -9.63 1.07
N GLN A 104 13.21 -9.07 0.43
CA GLN A 104 13.17 -8.70 -0.97
C GLN A 104 14.25 -9.45 -1.75
N THR A 105 13.88 -10.00 -2.91
CA THR A 105 14.85 -10.64 -3.79
C THR A 105 15.23 -9.74 -4.95
N LEU A 106 16.45 -9.90 -5.47
CA LEU A 106 16.84 -9.24 -6.71
C LEU A 106 15.88 -9.57 -7.86
N GLN A 107 15.35 -10.80 -7.89
CA GLN A 107 14.39 -11.22 -8.91
C GLN A 107 13.09 -10.38 -8.88
N MET A 108 12.53 -10.11 -7.70
CA MET A 108 11.35 -9.25 -7.54
C MET A 108 11.59 -7.85 -8.14
N TRP A 109 12.74 -7.27 -7.84
CA TRP A 109 13.15 -5.94 -8.32
C TRP A 109 13.64 -5.92 -9.76
N THR A 110 13.91 -7.08 -10.37
CA THR A 110 14.39 -7.17 -11.75
C THR A 110 13.25 -7.46 -12.73
N ASN A 111 12.30 -8.34 -12.40
CA ASN A 111 11.34 -8.87 -13.36
C ASN A 111 10.47 -7.78 -14.01
N TYR A 112 9.72 -7.04 -13.20
CA TYR A 112 8.81 -6.02 -13.73
C TYR A 112 9.55 -4.81 -14.34
N PRO A 113 10.58 -4.22 -13.68
CA PRO A 113 11.32 -3.11 -14.29
C PRO A 113 12.04 -3.48 -15.59
N ARG A 114 12.53 -4.72 -15.72
CA ARG A 114 13.12 -5.21 -16.98
C ARG A 114 12.10 -5.44 -18.09
N PHE A 115 10.90 -5.89 -17.75
CA PHE A 115 9.79 -5.95 -18.71
C PHE A 115 9.49 -4.54 -19.25
N MET A 116 9.32 -3.56 -18.35
CA MET A 116 9.06 -2.17 -18.74
C MET A 116 10.19 -1.58 -19.60
N TYR A 117 11.44 -1.84 -19.23
CA TYR A 117 12.62 -1.44 -20.01
C TYR A 117 12.62 -2.06 -21.41
N THR A 118 12.41 -3.38 -21.52
CA THR A 118 12.38 -4.12 -22.80
C THR A 118 11.29 -3.59 -23.73
N HIS A 119 10.18 -3.12 -23.18
CA HIS A 119 9.07 -2.54 -23.92
C HIS A 119 9.16 -1.01 -24.09
N GLN A 120 10.33 -0.40 -23.82
CA GLN A 120 10.58 1.03 -23.98
C GLN A 120 9.61 1.93 -23.18
N ALA A 121 9.04 1.38 -22.09
CA ALA A 121 8.05 2.06 -21.25
C ALA A 121 8.67 2.87 -20.09
N VAL A 122 10.00 2.79 -19.92
CA VAL A 122 10.75 3.62 -18.96
C VAL A 122 11.36 4.79 -19.72
N LEU A 123 10.94 6.01 -19.37
CA LEU A 123 11.30 7.23 -20.07
C LEU A 123 12.24 8.12 -19.23
N ASP A 124 13.09 8.88 -19.91
CA ASP A 124 13.86 9.95 -19.31
C ASP A 124 13.01 11.22 -19.08
N ALA A 125 13.62 12.26 -18.52
CA ALA A 125 12.93 13.53 -18.24
C ALA A 125 12.43 14.26 -19.51
N ALA A 126 12.93 13.89 -20.69
CA ALA A 126 12.49 14.42 -21.98
C ALA A 126 11.40 13.53 -22.64
N GLY A 127 10.95 12.48 -21.96
CA GLY A 127 9.93 11.55 -22.46
C GLY A 127 10.46 10.55 -23.48
N LYS A 128 11.79 10.35 -23.58
CA LYS A 128 12.39 9.37 -24.48
C LYS A 128 12.70 8.07 -23.74
N PRO A 129 12.55 6.89 -24.38
CA PRO A 129 12.94 5.64 -23.77
C PRO A 129 14.41 5.65 -23.32
N ILE A 130 14.66 5.21 -22.09
CA ILE A 130 16.03 5.07 -21.60
C ILE A 130 16.76 3.99 -22.39
N THR A 131 18.04 4.22 -22.68
CA THR A 131 18.88 3.30 -23.47
C THR A 131 19.82 2.45 -22.62
N THR A 132 19.94 2.79 -21.34
CA THR A 132 20.77 2.08 -20.38
C THR A 132 19.87 1.36 -19.39
N GLN A 133 20.10 0.06 -19.20
CA GLN A 133 19.34 -0.73 -18.26
C GLN A 133 19.63 -0.28 -16.82
N PRO A 134 18.61 -0.10 -15.97
CA PRO A 134 18.81 0.28 -14.57
C PRO A 134 19.56 -0.79 -13.76
N ASN A 135 20.32 -0.33 -12.75
CA ASN A 135 20.87 -1.22 -11.73
C ASN A 135 19.79 -1.56 -10.70
N TYR A 136 19.10 -2.70 -10.88
CA TYR A 136 18.00 -3.10 -10.00
C TYR A 136 18.43 -3.45 -8.58
N ALA A 137 19.69 -3.87 -8.37
CA ALA A 137 20.20 -4.14 -7.03
C ALA A 137 20.31 -2.86 -6.19
N ALA A 138 20.35 -1.68 -6.82
CA ALA A 138 20.31 -0.40 -6.12
C ALA A 138 18.89 0.06 -5.78
N SER A 139 17.85 -0.67 -6.20
CA SER A 139 16.45 -0.31 -5.98
C SER A 139 15.90 -0.80 -4.64
N PHE A 140 16.64 -1.63 -3.90
CA PHE A 140 16.21 -2.15 -2.61
C PHE A 140 17.38 -2.46 -1.68
N THR A 141 17.07 -2.59 -0.39
CA THR A 141 17.99 -3.13 0.62
C THR A 141 17.20 -3.82 1.71
N ASP A 142 17.71 -4.97 2.16
CA ASP A 142 17.18 -5.69 3.31
C ASP A 142 17.96 -5.38 4.61
N SER A 143 18.95 -4.47 4.54
CA SER A 143 19.78 -4.09 5.69
C SER A 143 19.02 -3.45 6.85
N LEU A 144 17.76 -3.03 6.61
CA LEU A 144 16.88 -2.40 7.60
C LEU A 144 15.81 -3.37 8.13
N LEU A 145 15.72 -4.57 7.56
CA LEU A 145 14.78 -5.58 8.03
C LEU A 145 15.22 -6.12 9.40
N PRO A 146 14.27 -6.52 10.26
CA PRO A 146 14.60 -7.21 11.49
C PRO A 146 15.31 -8.54 11.17
N VAL A 147 16.24 -8.95 12.05
CA VAL A 147 16.90 -10.25 11.94
C VAL A 147 15.86 -11.35 12.05
N CYS A 148 15.79 -12.20 11.02
CA CYS A 148 14.92 -13.37 11.04
C CYS A 148 15.42 -14.33 12.13
N LYS A 149 14.53 -14.74 13.02
CA LYS A 149 14.83 -15.69 14.08
C LYS A 149 14.57 -17.11 13.62
#